data_AF-A0ABD2HC44-F1
#
_entry.id   AF-A0ABD2HC44-F1
#
_cell.length_a   1.000
_cell.length_b   1.000
_cell.length_c   1.000
_cell.angle_alpha   90.00
_cell.angle_beta   90.00
_cell.angle_gamma   90.00
#
_symmetry.space_group_name_H-M   'P 1'
#
loop_
_entity.id
_entity.type
_entity.pdbx_description
1 polymer ?
#
loop_
_entity_poly.entity_id
_entity_poly.type
_entity_poly.pdbx_seq_one_letter_code
_entity_poly.pdbx_strand_id
1 'polypeptide(L)'
;MSWIPFKIGQPKKQIVSKTVERDFEREYEKLQKLEDQTKKLHKDMKKSTEADLAMSKAAVKISGDLLSNPLCEQDQAFLDSMTALDTAMKRMDSFNQEKVNQIQKTVIDPLKKYSGVFPSLNMAVKRREQALQDYKRLQSKVEKYEEKEKTGPVMVKLHQAREELRPVREDFDVKNKQLLDEMPEILPQPHRLLPAQLRGSHQGSGCILHRNVHDLQRFNRPDRPGRADRRAEGEGDGGQARRVESSVHCRRRLREESRGRAPFMPLNGLHSFQAPSCSSNGQQWP
;
A
#
# COMPACT_ATOMS: atom_id res chain seq x y z
N MET A 1 -0.18 56.33 50.73
CA MET A 1 -0.49 55.73 49.41
C MET A 1 -0.09 54.27 49.46
N SER A 2 -1.07 53.36 49.44
CA SER A 2 -0.83 51.90 49.54
C SER A 2 -0.49 51.37 48.14
N TRP A 3 0.73 50.87 47.98
CA TRP A 3 1.17 50.16 46.77
C TRP A 3 0.49 48.80 46.73
N ILE A 4 -0.49 48.62 45.83
CA ILE A 4 -1.08 47.30 45.56
C ILE A 4 -0.09 46.56 44.65
N PRO A 5 0.53 45.46 45.09
CA PRO A 5 1.41 44.70 44.23
C PRO A 5 0.57 44.02 43.16
N PHE A 6 0.88 44.29 41.90
CA PHE A 6 0.35 43.55 40.76
C PHE A 6 0.56 42.05 41.02
N LYS A 7 -0.54 41.31 41.18
CA LYS A 7 -0.54 39.85 41.11
C LYS A 7 -0.13 39.52 39.68
N ILE A 8 1.17 39.29 39.46
CA ILE A 8 1.69 38.65 38.25
C ILE A 8 0.95 37.33 38.14
N GLY A 9 -0.07 37.29 37.26
CA GLY A 9 -0.90 36.12 37.06
C GLY A 9 0.00 34.93 36.79
N GLN A 10 -0.17 33.84 37.54
CA GLN A 10 0.54 32.60 37.23
C GLN A 10 0.31 32.27 35.75
N PRO A 11 1.36 31.85 35.03
CA PRO A 11 1.19 31.45 33.65
C PRO A 11 0.12 30.37 33.57
N LYS A 12 -0.92 30.61 32.76
CA LYS A 12 -2.05 29.69 32.58
C LYS A 12 -1.49 28.29 32.33
N LYS A 13 -1.97 27.30 33.09
CA LYS A 13 -1.54 25.92 32.93
C LYS A 13 -1.96 25.45 31.54
N GLN A 14 -0.98 25.29 30.67
CA GLN A 14 -1.22 24.86 29.31
C GLN A 14 -1.62 23.38 29.33
N ILE A 15 -2.81 23.07 28.79
CA ILE A 15 -3.40 21.72 28.78
C ILE A 15 -2.46 20.68 28.13
N VAL A 16 -1.88 21.04 26.99
CA VAL A 16 -0.80 20.32 26.32
C VAL A 16 0.35 21.28 26.07
N SER A 17 1.59 20.83 26.21
CA SER A 17 2.75 21.66 25.92
C SER A 17 2.78 22.05 24.43
N LYS A 18 3.27 23.26 24.12
CA LYS A 18 3.39 23.72 22.71
C LYS A 18 4.20 22.74 21.85
N THR A 19 5.21 22.13 22.45
CA THR A 19 6.09 21.16 21.77
C THR A 19 5.32 19.91 21.37
N VAL A 20 4.55 19.32 22.29
CA VAL A 20 3.76 18.11 22.01
C VAL A 20 2.71 18.37 20.93
N GLU A 21 2.03 19.52 20.98
CA GLU A 21 1.04 19.87 19.96
C GLU A 21 1.66 20.04 18.57
N ARG A 22 2.81 20.72 18.51
CA ARG A 22 3.55 20.91 17.25
C ARG A 22 4.07 19.59 16.68
N ASP A 23 4.55 18.70 17.53
CA ASP A 23 5.07 17.40 17.10
C ASP A 23 3.92 16.49 16.63
N PHE A 24 2.76 16.53 17.30
CA PHE A 24 1.54 15.86 16.85
C PHE A 24 1.10 16.34 15.46
N GLU A 25 1.01 17.66 15.24
CA GLU A 25 0.64 18.24 13.95
C GLU A 25 1.59 17.79 12.85
N ARG A 26 2.91 17.82 13.13
CA ARG A 26 3.93 17.38 12.18
C ARG A 26 3.78 15.91 11.80
N GLU A 27 3.56 15.02 12.76
CA GLU A 27 3.36 13.59 12.46
C GLU A 27 2.04 13.36 11.71
N TYR A 28 1.00 14.13 12.03
CA TYR A 28 -0.28 14.03 11.34
C TYR A 28 -0.20 14.51 9.89
N GLU A 29 0.51 15.61 9.61
CA GLU A 29 0.78 16.07 8.24
C GLU A 29 1.55 15.02 7.41
N LYS A 30 2.54 14.35 8.02
CA LYS A 30 3.26 13.25 7.34
C LYS A 30 2.31 12.11 7.01
N LEU A 31 1.41 11.79 7.94
CA LEU A 31 0.45 10.72 7.76
C LEU A 31 -0.57 11.02 6.67
N GLN A 32 -1.06 12.26 6.57
CA GLN A 32 -1.92 12.69 5.47
C GLN A 32 -1.22 12.56 4.12
N LYS A 33 0.04 13.03 4.03
CA LYS A 33 0.85 12.85 2.81
C LYS A 33 1.01 11.38 2.45
N LEU A 34 1.19 10.52 3.45
CA LEU A 34 1.31 9.08 3.25
C LEU A 34 0.00 8.44 2.78
N GLU A 35 -1.15 8.88 3.30
CA GLU A 35 -2.48 8.47 2.85
C GLU A 35 -2.66 8.79 1.35
N ASP A 36 -2.35 10.01 0.95
CA ASP A 36 -2.47 10.46 -0.44
C ASP A 36 -1.53 9.70 -1.37
N GLN A 37 -0.27 9.53 -0.97
CA GLN A 37 0.72 8.76 -1.72
C GLN A 37 0.30 7.30 -1.87
N THR A 38 -0.24 6.68 -0.82
CA THR A 38 -0.72 5.29 -0.86
C THR A 38 -1.89 5.15 -1.83
N LYS A 39 -2.88 6.05 -1.77
CA LYS A 39 -4.04 6.05 -2.68
C LYS A 39 -3.62 6.24 -4.13
N LYS A 40 -2.72 7.19 -4.37
CA LYS A 40 -2.17 7.46 -5.71
C LYS A 40 -1.43 6.23 -6.25
N LEU A 41 -0.53 5.66 -5.46
CA LEU A 41 0.23 4.47 -5.83
C LEU A 41 -0.68 3.27 -6.12
N HIS A 42 -1.69 3.01 -5.29
CA HIS A 42 -2.66 1.95 -5.54
C HIS A 42 -3.40 2.14 -6.88
N LYS A 43 -3.81 3.36 -7.20
CA LYS A 43 -4.47 3.70 -8.48
C LYS A 43 -3.53 3.52 -9.66
N ASP A 44 -2.30 4.02 -9.55
CA ASP A 44 -1.31 3.96 -10.62
C ASP A 44 -0.88 2.51 -10.91
N MET A 45 -0.72 1.69 -9.86
CA MET A 45 -0.42 0.26 -10.03
C MET A 45 -1.54 -0.51 -10.74
N LYS A 46 -2.80 -0.25 -10.41
CA LYS A 46 -3.94 -0.85 -11.12
C LYS A 46 -3.93 -0.48 -12.61
N LYS A 47 -3.79 0.80 -12.92
CA LYS A 47 -3.70 1.28 -14.31
C LYS A 47 -2.54 0.66 -15.06
N SER A 48 -1.38 0.53 -14.41
CA SER A 48 -0.21 -0.13 -15.02
C SER A 48 -0.51 -1.57 -15.39
N THR A 49 -1.15 -2.35 -14.50
CA THR A 49 -1.50 -3.74 -14.79
C THR A 49 -2.58 -3.88 -15.86
N GLU A 50 -3.53 -2.94 -15.94
CA GLU A 50 -4.53 -2.89 -17.00
C GLU A 50 -3.88 -2.61 -18.36
N ALA A 51 -2.92 -1.69 -18.41
CA ALA A 51 -2.16 -1.38 -19.62
C ALA A 51 -1.30 -2.58 -20.08
N ASP A 52 -0.67 -3.30 -19.16
CA ASP A 52 0.07 -4.53 -19.46
C ASP A 52 -0.79 -5.61 -20.12
N LEU A 53 -2.02 -5.81 -19.61
CA LEU A 53 -2.98 -6.76 -20.18
C LEU A 53 -3.50 -6.31 -21.55
N ALA A 54 -3.80 -5.02 -21.70
CA ALA A 54 -4.28 -4.47 -22.97
C ALA A 54 -3.22 -4.63 -24.06
N MET A 55 -1.96 -4.35 -23.73
CA MET A 55 -0.83 -4.48 -24.64
C MET A 55 -0.58 -5.94 -25.06
N SER A 56 -0.56 -6.90 -24.12
CA SER A 56 -0.30 -8.31 -24.49
C SER A 56 -1.43 -8.90 -25.33
N LYS A 57 -2.69 -8.57 -25.00
CA LYS A 57 -3.85 -8.97 -25.81
C LYS A 57 -3.80 -8.38 -27.21
N ALA A 58 -3.42 -7.11 -27.35
CA ALA A 58 -3.25 -6.49 -28.66
C ALA A 58 -2.14 -7.19 -29.47
N ALA A 59 -1.02 -7.54 -28.84
CA ALA A 59 0.07 -8.27 -29.49
C ALA A 59 -0.37 -9.67 -29.98
N VAL A 60 -1.13 -10.42 -29.16
CA VAL A 60 -1.72 -11.71 -29.56
C VAL A 60 -2.71 -11.54 -30.71
N LYS A 61 -3.52 -10.48 -30.68
CA LYS A 61 -4.46 -10.21 -31.77
C LYS A 61 -3.73 -9.94 -33.07
N ILE A 62 -2.72 -9.07 -33.05
CA ILE A 62 -1.92 -8.75 -34.25
C ILE A 62 -1.25 -10.01 -34.81
N SER A 63 -0.64 -10.85 -33.97
CA SER A 63 -0.01 -12.08 -34.46
C SER A 63 -1.02 -13.08 -35.03
N GLY A 64 -2.19 -13.21 -34.41
CA GLY A 64 -3.26 -14.07 -34.90
C GLY A 64 -3.82 -13.60 -36.24
N ASP A 65 -4.08 -12.30 -36.37
CA ASP A 65 -4.59 -11.69 -37.61
C ASP A 65 -3.58 -11.89 -38.76
N LEU A 66 -2.27 -11.73 -38.49
CA LEU A 66 -1.21 -12.01 -39.47
C LEU A 66 -1.16 -13.49 -39.87
N LEU A 67 -1.22 -14.41 -38.91
CA LEU A 67 -1.19 -15.85 -39.18
C LEU A 67 -2.41 -16.31 -39.99
N SER A 68 -3.58 -15.67 -39.79
CA SER A 68 -4.80 -15.98 -40.54
C SER A 68 -4.82 -15.45 -41.97
N ASN A 69 -3.79 -14.71 -42.39
CA ASN A 69 -3.71 -14.16 -43.73
C ASN A 69 -3.47 -15.29 -44.75
N PRO A 70 -4.29 -15.40 -45.83
CA PRO A 70 -4.12 -16.43 -46.87
C PRO A 70 -2.73 -16.45 -47.54
N LEU A 71 -1.99 -15.34 -47.48
CA LEU A 71 -0.60 -15.29 -47.95
C LEU A 71 0.33 -16.25 -47.19
N CYS A 72 0.00 -16.61 -45.95
CA CYS A 72 0.76 -17.59 -45.17
C CYS A 72 0.71 -18.98 -45.80
N GLU A 73 -0.41 -19.38 -46.39
CA GLU A 73 -0.58 -20.72 -46.99
C GLU A 73 0.22 -20.90 -48.29
N GLN A 74 0.71 -19.81 -48.88
CA GLN A 74 1.43 -19.81 -50.15
C GLN A 74 2.92 -20.14 -50.00
N ASP A 75 3.48 -19.93 -48.81
CA ASP A 75 4.89 -20.19 -48.52
C ASP A 75 5.02 -20.84 -47.13
N GLN A 76 5.44 -22.11 -47.13
CA GLN A 76 5.62 -22.90 -45.90
C GLN A 76 6.59 -22.25 -44.92
N ALA A 77 7.68 -21.65 -45.40
CA ALA A 77 8.68 -21.02 -44.52
C ALA A 77 8.10 -19.76 -43.84
N PHE A 78 7.24 -19.03 -44.56
CA PHE A 78 6.52 -17.88 -44.03
C PHE A 78 5.44 -18.30 -43.02
N LEU A 79 4.68 -19.37 -43.31
CA LEU A 79 3.70 -19.96 -42.39
C LEU A 79 4.34 -20.40 -41.07
N ASP A 80 5.47 -21.09 -41.13
CA ASP A 80 6.21 -21.56 -39.95
C ASP A 80 6.69 -20.37 -39.10
N SER A 81 7.14 -19.30 -39.75
CA SER A 81 7.58 -18.06 -39.10
C SER A 81 6.43 -17.33 -38.40
N MET A 82 5.28 -17.19 -39.05
CA MET A 82 4.09 -16.57 -38.47
C MET A 82 3.51 -17.42 -37.32
N THR A 83 3.54 -18.74 -37.44
CA THR A 83 3.12 -19.67 -36.38
C THR A 83 4.02 -19.56 -35.15
N ALA A 84 5.33 -19.43 -35.35
CA ALA A 84 6.29 -19.21 -34.27
C ALA A 84 6.06 -17.86 -33.57
N LEU A 85 5.78 -16.80 -34.33
CA LEU A 85 5.44 -15.48 -33.79
C LEU A 85 4.17 -15.51 -32.93
N ASP A 86 3.08 -16.09 -33.45
CA ASP A 86 1.82 -16.22 -32.72
C ASP A 86 1.99 -17.02 -31.42
N THR A 87 2.72 -18.14 -31.49
CA THR A 87 3.07 -18.93 -30.31
C THR A 87 3.86 -18.12 -29.28
N ALA A 88 4.82 -17.29 -29.73
CA ALA A 88 5.60 -16.43 -28.85
C ALA A 88 4.72 -15.35 -28.19
N MET A 89 3.80 -14.73 -28.94
CA MET A 89 2.89 -13.72 -28.39
C MET A 89 1.92 -14.32 -27.37
N LYS A 90 1.35 -15.51 -27.64
CA LYS A 90 0.49 -16.23 -26.68
C LYS A 90 1.23 -16.59 -25.38
N ARG A 91 2.50 -17.00 -25.48
CA ARG A 91 3.36 -17.23 -24.31
C ARG A 91 3.63 -15.95 -23.52
N MET A 92 3.86 -14.84 -24.21
CA MET A 92 4.04 -13.53 -23.59
C MET A 92 2.78 -13.07 -22.85
N ASP A 93 1.60 -13.26 -23.44
CA ASP A 93 0.32 -12.93 -22.78
C ASP A 93 0.10 -13.78 -21.53
N SER A 94 0.32 -15.09 -21.61
CA SER A 94 0.25 -15.99 -20.45
C SER A 94 1.21 -15.56 -19.32
N PHE A 95 2.43 -15.13 -19.67
CA PHE A 95 3.38 -14.61 -18.69
C PHE A 95 2.91 -13.28 -18.08
N ASN A 96 2.37 -12.36 -18.88
CA ASN A 96 1.84 -11.10 -18.39
C ASN A 96 0.65 -11.29 -17.46
N GLN A 97 -0.24 -12.26 -17.75
CA GLN A 97 -1.34 -12.62 -16.84
C GLN A 97 -0.81 -13.06 -15.46
N GLU A 98 0.21 -13.93 -15.42
CA GLU A 98 0.83 -14.33 -14.16
C GLU A 98 1.51 -13.16 -13.44
N LYS A 99 2.23 -12.30 -14.18
CA LYS A 99 2.84 -11.08 -13.64
C LYS A 99 1.80 -10.17 -12.97
N VAL A 100 0.67 -9.94 -13.64
CA VAL A 100 -0.43 -9.13 -13.12
C VAL A 100 -1.05 -9.77 -11.87
N ASN A 101 -1.26 -11.09 -11.87
CA ASN A 101 -1.75 -11.81 -10.70
C ASN A 101 -0.80 -11.69 -9.50
N GLN A 102 0.52 -11.72 -9.73
CA GLN A 102 1.51 -11.51 -8.67
C GLN A 102 1.52 -10.07 -8.16
N ILE A 103 1.46 -9.08 -9.05
CA ILE A 103 1.36 -7.65 -8.66
C ILE A 103 0.09 -7.40 -7.85
N GLN A 104 -1.03 -8.01 -8.23
CA GLN A 104 -2.28 -7.91 -7.49
C GLN A 104 -2.10 -8.35 -6.03
N LYS A 105 -1.54 -9.55 -5.82
CA LYS A 105 -1.38 -10.15 -4.49
C LYS A 105 -0.31 -9.47 -3.62
N THR A 106 0.77 -9.00 -4.24
CA THR A 106 1.97 -8.51 -3.52
C THR A 106 2.01 -7.00 -3.36
N VAL A 107 1.31 -6.25 -4.21
CA VAL A 107 1.35 -4.77 -4.21
C VAL A 107 -0.06 -4.19 -4.05
N ILE A 108 -0.99 -4.52 -4.94
CA ILE A 108 -2.31 -3.86 -4.97
C ILE A 108 -3.16 -4.21 -3.75
N ASP A 109 -3.25 -5.50 -3.38
CA ASP A 109 -4.03 -5.94 -2.23
C ASP A 109 -3.47 -5.41 -0.91
N PRO A 110 -2.15 -5.45 -0.63
CA PRO A 110 -1.57 -4.82 0.55
C PRO A 110 -1.81 -3.31 0.60
N LEU A 111 -1.64 -2.60 -0.51
CA LEU A 111 -1.92 -1.15 -0.58
C LEU A 111 -3.40 -0.85 -0.29
N LYS A 112 -4.32 -1.66 -0.81
CA LYS A 112 -5.77 -1.52 -0.55
C LYS A 112 -6.08 -1.75 0.93
N LYS A 113 -5.51 -2.79 1.54
CA LYS A 113 -5.69 -3.08 2.97
C LYS A 113 -5.13 -1.96 3.84
N TYR A 114 -3.92 -1.50 3.55
CA TYR A 114 -3.27 -0.40 4.27
C TYR A 114 -4.06 0.91 4.11
N SER A 115 -4.60 1.19 2.93
CA SER A 115 -5.49 2.34 2.69
C SER A 115 -6.73 2.33 3.58
N GLY A 116 -7.19 1.16 4.01
CA GLY A 116 -8.32 1.00 4.91
C GLY A 116 -8.05 1.41 6.37
N VAL A 117 -6.78 1.61 6.76
CA VAL A 117 -6.41 2.03 8.12
C VAL A 117 -6.67 3.52 8.33
N PHE A 118 -6.41 4.35 7.31
CA PHE A 118 -6.47 5.82 7.42
C PHE A 118 -7.83 6.38 7.87
N PRO A 119 -9.00 5.89 7.39
CA PRO A 119 -10.29 6.40 7.86
C PRO A 119 -10.49 6.27 9.37
N SER A 120 -10.10 5.14 9.97
CA SER A 120 -10.22 4.92 11.41
C SER A 120 -9.35 5.91 12.19
N LEU A 121 -8.10 6.10 11.74
CA LEU A 121 -7.16 7.02 12.36
C LEU A 121 -7.62 8.48 12.24
N ASN A 122 -8.06 8.91 11.05
CA ASN A 122 -8.60 10.25 10.84
C ASN A 122 -9.81 10.53 11.76
N MET A 123 -10.65 9.53 12.01
CA MET A 123 -11.73 9.64 12.98
C MET A 123 -11.23 9.72 14.43
N ALA A 124 -10.18 8.99 14.79
CA ALA A 124 -9.56 9.09 16.11
C ALA A 124 -8.95 10.48 16.36
N VAL A 125 -8.25 11.04 15.36
CA VAL A 125 -7.72 12.42 15.41
C VAL A 125 -8.84 13.44 15.58
N LYS A 126 -9.93 13.33 14.82
CA LYS A 126 -11.11 14.20 14.98
C LYS A 126 -11.70 14.12 16.40
N ARG A 127 -11.81 12.90 16.96
CA ARG A 127 -12.29 12.69 18.34
C ARG A 127 -11.37 13.32 19.38
N ARG A 128 -10.04 13.21 19.20
CA ARG A 128 -9.05 13.86 20.07
C ARG A 128 -9.16 15.38 20.00
N GLU A 129 -9.31 15.96 18.82
CA GLU A 129 -9.46 17.41 18.66
C GLU A 129 -10.75 17.93 19.29
N GLN A 130 -11.86 17.20 19.14
CA GLN A 130 -13.11 17.54 19.83
C GLN A 130 -12.95 17.50 21.36
N ALA A 131 -12.34 16.44 21.90
CA ALA A 131 -12.07 16.33 23.34
C ALA A 131 -11.16 17.46 23.85
N LEU A 132 -10.16 17.87 23.05
CA LEU A 132 -9.27 18.99 23.37
C LEU A 132 -10.03 20.33 23.42
N GLN A 133 -10.97 20.55 22.50
CA GLN A 133 -11.82 21.76 22.51
C GLN A 133 -12.73 21.80 23.74
N ASP A 134 -13.36 20.68 24.08
CA ASP A 134 -14.21 20.57 25.26
C ASP A 134 -13.41 20.77 26.55
N TYR A 135 -12.19 20.20 26.62
CA TYR A 135 -11.26 20.44 27.72
C TYR A 135 -10.90 21.93 27.81
N LYS A 136 -10.45 22.57 26.72
CA LYS A 136 -10.13 24.03 26.71
C LYS A 136 -11.29 24.88 27.23
N ARG A 137 -12.53 24.56 26.85
CA ARG A 137 -13.75 25.26 27.29
C ARG A 137 -13.98 25.12 28.80
N LEU A 138 -13.93 23.90 29.34
CA LEU A 138 -14.16 23.65 30.78
C LEU A 138 -12.99 24.12 31.65
N GLN A 139 -11.76 24.01 31.17
CA GLN A 139 -10.58 24.55 31.84
C GLN A 139 -10.70 26.08 31.98
N SER A 140 -11.15 26.78 30.94
CA SER A 140 -11.41 28.22 30.99
C SER A 140 -12.53 28.58 32.00
N LYS A 141 -13.54 27.71 32.16
CA LYS A 141 -14.59 27.86 33.18
C LYS A 141 -14.02 27.73 34.60
N VAL A 142 -13.13 26.76 34.84
CA VAL A 142 -12.42 26.58 36.12
C VAL A 142 -11.55 27.80 36.43
N GLU A 143 -10.68 28.22 35.51
CA GLU A 143 -9.81 29.40 35.66
C GLU A 143 -10.63 30.66 36.02
N LYS A 144 -11.76 30.87 35.34
CA LYS A 144 -12.67 32.00 35.61
C LYS A 144 -13.25 32.00 37.03
N TYR A 145 -13.43 30.84 37.67
CA TYR A 145 -13.87 30.77 39.07
C TYR A 145 -12.71 30.80 40.06
N GLU A 146 -11.51 30.35 39.67
CA GLU A 146 -10.30 30.45 40.48
C GLU A 146 -9.81 31.90 40.64
N GLU A 147 -10.00 32.73 39.62
CA GLU A 147 -9.64 34.16 39.64
C GLU A 147 -10.60 35.03 40.48
N LYS A 148 -11.79 34.51 40.82
CA LYS A 148 -12.78 35.24 41.63
C LYS A 148 -12.45 35.19 43.12
N GLU A 149 -12.98 36.15 43.89
CA GLU A 149 -12.89 36.10 45.35
C GLU A 149 -13.47 34.81 45.92
N LYS A 150 -12.76 34.26 46.92
CA LYS A 150 -13.06 32.97 47.58
C LYS A 150 -14.22 33.07 48.56
N THR A 151 -15.38 33.50 48.07
CA THR A 151 -16.63 33.49 48.82
C THR A 151 -17.27 32.09 48.78
N GLY A 152 -18.11 31.76 49.76
CA GLY A 152 -18.79 30.45 49.84
C GLY A 152 -19.48 30.03 48.53
N PRO A 153 -20.32 30.87 47.90
CA PRO A 153 -20.96 30.54 46.62
C PRO A 153 -20.00 30.34 45.44
N VAL A 154 -18.87 31.06 45.41
CA VAL A 154 -17.84 30.88 44.37
C VAL A 154 -17.09 29.57 44.55
N MET A 155 -16.79 29.19 45.80
CA MET A 155 -16.15 27.92 46.13
C MET A 155 -16.98 26.71 45.69
N VAL A 156 -18.31 26.76 45.87
CA VAL A 156 -19.22 25.70 45.39
C VAL A 156 -19.19 25.60 43.86
N LYS A 157 -19.29 26.73 43.15
CA LYS A 157 -19.23 26.76 41.67
C LYS A 157 -17.89 26.28 41.12
N LEU A 158 -16.79 26.62 41.80
CA LEU A 158 -15.46 26.15 41.46
C LEU A 158 -15.35 24.63 41.60
N HIS A 159 -15.86 24.09 42.71
CA HIS A 159 -15.87 22.64 42.92
C HIS A 159 -16.68 21.93 41.82
N GLN A 160 -17.88 22.41 41.52
CA GLN A 160 -18.71 21.84 40.46
C GLN A 160 -18.05 21.91 39.07
N ALA A 161 -17.43 23.04 38.73
CA ALA A 161 -16.68 23.17 37.47
C ALA A 161 -15.48 22.21 37.39
N ARG A 162 -14.83 21.90 38.52
CA ARG A 162 -13.74 20.91 38.59
C ARG A 162 -14.25 19.47 38.44
N GLU A 163 -15.40 19.15 39.03
CA GLU A 163 -16.04 17.84 38.85
C GLU A 163 -16.48 17.62 37.39
N GLU A 164 -17.05 18.64 36.74
CA GLU A 164 -17.39 18.59 35.31
C GLU A 164 -16.15 18.42 34.41
N LEU A 165 -15.04 19.05 34.79
CA LEU A 165 -13.80 19.00 34.01
C LEU A 165 -13.11 17.63 34.07
N ARG A 166 -13.16 16.95 35.22
CA ARG A 166 -12.42 15.71 35.49
C ARG A 166 -12.62 14.63 34.42
N PRO A 167 -13.86 14.20 34.07
CA PRO A 167 -14.06 13.16 33.06
C PRO A 167 -13.62 13.60 31.65
N VAL A 168 -13.74 14.88 31.32
CA VAL A 168 -13.33 15.41 30.00
C VAL A 168 -11.81 15.41 29.86
N ARG A 169 -11.10 15.72 30.95
CA ARG A 169 -9.63 15.64 30.98
C ARG A 169 -9.16 14.19 30.81
N GLU A 170 -9.72 13.25 31.57
CA GLU A 170 -9.35 11.84 31.47
C GLU A 170 -9.60 11.28 30.06
N ASP A 171 -10.75 11.63 29.47
CA ASP A 171 -11.09 11.22 28.11
C ASP A 171 -10.11 11.79 27.05
N PHE A 172 -9.72 13.06 27.19
CA PHE A 172 -8.69 13.66 26.33
C PHE A 172 -7.33 12.97 26.52
N ASP A 173 -6.90 12.74 27.76
CA ASP A 173 -5.59 12.17 28.07
C ASP A 173 -5.46 10.75 27.49
N VAL A 174 -6.52 9.93 27.55
CA VAL A 174 -6.57 8.60 26.94
C VAL A 174 -6.45 8.69 25.42
N LYS A 175 -7.30 9.51 24.77
CA LYS A 175 -7.30 9.66 23.30
C LYS A 175 -5.97 10.23 22.78
N ASN A 176 -5.40 11.20 23.50
CA ASN A 176 -4.15 11.85 23.13
C ASN A 176 -2.97 10.88 23.26
N LYS A 177 -2.90 10.12 24.35
CA LYS A 177 -1.86 9.09 24.52
C LYS A 177 -1.96 8.02 23.43
N GLN A 178 -3.15 7.50 23.18
CA GLN A 178 -3.37 6.48 22.15
C GLN A 178 -2.83 6.93 20.78
N LEU A 179 -3.13 8.16 20.34
CA LEU A 179 -2.65 8.65 19.04
C LEU A 179 -1.14 8.90 19.02
N LEU A 180 -0.56 9.37 20.12
CA LEU A 180 0.88 9.57 20.22
C LEU A 180 1.66 8.25 20.12
N ASP A 181 1.06 7.15 20.61
CA ASP A 181 1.64 5.81 20.54
C ASP A 181 1.41 5.18 19.15
N GLU A 182 0.22 5.29 18.56
CA GLU A 182 -0.17 4.62 17.30
C GLU A 182 0.39 5.30 16.03
N MET A 183 0.41 6.64 15.97
CA MET A 183 0.82 7.35 14.74
C MET A 183 2.25 7.04 14.28
N PRO A 184 3.26 6.99 15.17
CA PRO A 184 4.63 6.61 14.81
C PRO A 184 4.76 5.19 14.22
N GLU A 185 3.92 4.24 14.64
CA GLU A 185 3.98 2.85 14.16
C GLU A 185 3.44 2.67 12.73
N ILE A 186 2.56 3.56 12.29
CA ILE A 186 1.94 3.50 10.96
C ILE A 186 2.89 4.02 9.86
N LEU A 187 3.81 4.94 10.20
CA LEU A 187 4.76 5.60 9.30
C LEU A 187 5.86 4.70 8.68
N PRO A 188 6.47 3.70 9.36
CA PRO A 188 7.58 2.91 8.79
C PRO A 188 7.18 1.76 7.85
N GLN A 189 5.90 1.42 7.75
CA GLN A 189 5.41 0.23 7.02
C GLN A 189 5.57 0.28 5.46
N PRO A 190 5.40 1.42 4.76
CA PRO A 190 5.40 1.45 3.28
C PRO A 190 6.78 1.22 2.64
N HIS A 191 7.85 1.64 3.30
CA HIS A 191 9.21 1.66 2.74
C HIS A 191 9.79 0.25 2.53
N ARG A 192 9.46 -0.73 3.38
CA ARG A 192 10.18 -2.01 3.42
C ARG A 192 9.69 -3.08 2.44
N LEU A 193 8.45 -3.01 1.93
CA LEU A 193 7.86 -4.11 1.15
C LEU A 193 7.78 -3.84 -0.36
N LEU A 194 7.51 -2.59 -0.75
CA LEU A 194 7.25 -2.22 -2.15
C LEU A 194 8.47 -2.25 -3.09
N PRO A 195 9.67 -1.76 -2.71
CA PRO A 195 10.76 -1.59 -3.67
C PRO A 195 11.40 -2.90 -4.16
N ALA A 196 11.30 -3.99 -3.39
CA ALA A 196 11.90 -5.27 -3.74
C ALA A 196 11.05 -6.04 -4.76
N GLN A 197 9.73 -6.00 -4.61
CA GLN A 197 8.79 -6.74 -5.47
C GLN A 197 8.62 -6.07 -6.84
N LEU A 198 8.59 -4.73 -6.87
CA LEU A 198 8.56 -3.94 -8.10
C LEU A 198 9.85 -4.09 -8.93
N ARG A 199 11.03 -4.12 -8.28
CA ARG A 199 12.31 -4.31 -8.98
C ARG A 199 12.42 -5.67 -9.67
N GLY A 200 12.03 -6.75 -8.97
CA GLY A 200 12.05 -8.10 -9.55
C GLY A 200 11.12 -8.23 -10.77
N SER A 201 9.95 -7.58 -10.73
CA SER A 201 8.97 -7.59 -11.83
C SER A 201 9.46 -6.86 -13.09
N HIS A 202 10.09 -5.68 -12.94
CA HIS A 202 10.67 -4.94 -14.06
C HIS A 202 11.86 -5.68 -14.68
N GLN A 203 12.71 -6.28 -13.86
CA GLN A 203 13.89 -7.01 -14.33
C GLN A 203 13.51 -8.31 -15.06
N GLY A 204 12.52 -9.06 -14.55
CA GLY A 204 11.98 -10.25 -15.23
C GLY A 204 11.30 -9.93 -16.57
N SER A 205 10.56 -8.83 -16.64
CA SER A 205 9.91 -8.37 -17.89
C SER A 205 10.92 -8.00 -18.97
N GLY A 206 12.01 -7.32 -18.59
CA GLY A 206 13.11 -6.98 -19.52
C GLY A 206 13.80 -8.21 -20.09
N CYS A 207 14.03 -9.24 -19.27
CA CYS A 207 14.66 -10.48 -19.74
C CYS A 207 13.80 -11.27 -20.74
N ILE A 208 12.48 -11.28 -20.57
CA ILE A 208 11.57 -12.04 -21.45
C ILE A 208 11.35 -11.32 -22.77
N LEU A 209 11.16 -10.00 -22.74
CA LEU A 209 11.08 -9.20 -23.97
C LEU A 209 12.38 -9.32 -24.79
N HIS A 210 13.53 -9.22 -24.13
CA HIS A 210 14.83 -9.39 -24.79
C HIS A 210 15.02 -10.80 -25.38
N ARG A 211 14.52 -11.85 -24.71
CA ARG A 211 14.57 -13.22 -25.22
C ARG A 211 13.63 -13.43 -26.42
N ASN A 212 12.42 -12.89 -26.36
CA ASN A 212 11.46 -12.98 -27.45
C ASN A 212 11.94 -12.20 -28.70
N VAL A 213 12.51 -11.01 -28.49
CA VAL A 213 13.14 -10.22 -29.57
C VAL A 213 14.35 -10.93 -30.15
N HIS A 214 15.20 -11.55 -29.31
CA HIS A 214 16.34 -12.34 -29.79
C HIS A 214 15.90 -13.59 -30.57
N ASP A 215 14.82 -14.25 -30.17
CA ASP A 215 14.25 -15.38 -30.92
C ASP A 215 13.71 -14.90 -32.28
N LEU A 216 12.95 -13.80 -32.33
CA LEU A 216 12.51 -13.14 -33.58
C LEU A 216 13.68 -12.74 -34.49
N GLN A 217 14.77 -12.21 -33.94
CA GLN A 217 15.97 -11.81 -34.69
C GLN A 217 16.77 -13.00 -35.21
N ARG A 218 16.69 -14.17 -34.57
CA ARG A 218 17.31 -15.41 -35.07
C ARG A 218 16.60 -15.96 -36.31
N PHE A 219 15.28 -15.77 -36.41
CA PHE A 219 14.49 -16.21 -37.56
C PHE A 219 14.60 -15.25 -38.75
N ASN A 220 14.80 -13.95 -38.51
CA ASN A 220 14.94 -12.95 -39.57
C ASN A 220 16.36 -12.83 -40.16
N ARG A 221 17.22 -13.85 -39.98
CA ARG A 221 18.47 -13.94 -40.76
C ARG A 221 18.11 -14.57 -42.10
N PRO A 222 18.19 -13.83 -43.23
CA PRO A 222 18.09 -14.47 -44.53
C PRO A 222 19.21 -15.50 -44.61
N ASP A 223 18.85 -16.75 -44.95
CA ASP A 223 19.83 -17.74 -45.33
C ASP A 223 20.69 -17.12 -46.43
N ARG A 224 21.96 -16.84 -46.12
CA ARG A 224 22.91 -16.50 -47.17
C ARG A 224 23.04 -17.76 -48.03
N PRO A 225 22.78 -17.69 -49.35
CA PRO A 225 23.03 -18.83 -50.22
C PRO A 225 24.53 -19.11 -50.18
N GLY A 226 24.90 -20.33 -49.79
CA GLY A 226 26.28 -20.78 -49.72
C GLY A 226 26.71 -21.26 -48.34
N ARG A 227 26.06 -22.30 -47.81
CA ARG A 227 26.68 -23.27 -46.88
C ARG A 227 25.85 -24.55 -46.70
N ALA A 228 25.08 -24.94 -47.72
CA ALA A 228 24.61 -26.31 -47.84
C ALA A 228 25.80 -27.19 -48.25
N ASP A 229 26.66 -27.56 -47.29
CA ASP A 229 27.47 -28.80 -47.43
C ASP A 229 28.23 -29.28 -46.17
N ARG A 230 28.00 -28.73 -44.96
CA ARG A 230 28.67 -29.25 -43.74
C ARG A 230 27.81 -29.23 -42.47
N ARG A 231 26.52 -29.56 -42.57
CA ARG A 231 25.66 -29.77 -41.38
C ARG A 231 24.84 -31.06 -41.47
N ALA A 232 25.42 -32.10 -42.07
CA ALA A 232 24.90 -33.46 -41.94
C ALA A 232 25.37 -34.18 -40.66
N GLU A 233 26.20 -33.55 -39.82
CA GLU A 233 26.67 -34.19 -38.58
C GLU A 233 26.55 -33.20 -37.41
N GLY A 234 25.68 -33.51 -36.44
CA GLY A 234 25.66 -32.86 -35.13
C GLY A 234 24.35 -32.23 -34.66
N GLU A 235 23.18 -32.68 -35.11
CA GLU A 235 21.96 -32.51 -34.30
C GLU A 235 21.93 -33.57 -33.19
N GLY A 236 22.67 -33.32 -32.11
CA GLY A 236 22.64 -34.14 -30.90
C GLY A 236 22.23 -33.29 -29.70
N ASP A 237 21.02 -33.58 -29.17
CA ASP A 237 20.47 -33.46 -27.79
C ASP A 237 20.74 -32.19 -26.91
N GLY A 238 21.88 -31.52 -27.05
CA GLY A 238 22.31 -30.40 -26.21
C GLY A 238 21.56 -29.08 -26.42
N GLY A 239 20.87 -28.89 -27.56
CA GLY A 239 20.11 -27.67 -27.86
C GLY A 239 18.77 -27.60 -27.11
N GLN A 240 18.10 -28.75 -26.96
CA GLN A 240 16.86 -28.88 -26.22
C GLN A 240 17.12 -28.93 -24.71
N ALA A 241 18.18 -29.61 -24.28
CA ALA A 241 18.64 -29.63 -22.89
C ALA A 241 18.94 -28.22 -22.33
N ARG A 242 19.72 -27.39 -23.05
CA ARG A 242 20.00 -26.00 -22.61
C ARG A 242 18.76 -25.11 -22.55
N ARG A 243 17.77 -25.35 -23.41
CA ARG A 243 16.50 -24.59 -23.46
C ARG A 243 15.60 -24.95 -22.27
N VAL A 244 15.57 -26.23 -21.87
CA VAL A 244 14.87 -26.71 -20.68
C VAL A 244 15.60 -26.28 -19.41
N GLU A 245 16.93 -26.42 -19.33
CA GLU A 245 17.73 -25.98 -18.18
C GLU A 245 17.59 -24.50 -17.87
N SER A 246 17.60 -23.63 -18.90
CA SER A 246 17.40 -22.19 -18.73
C SER A 246 15.99 -21.83 -18.21
N SER A 247 14.97 -22.58 -18.63
CA SER A 247 13.57 -22.40 -18.18
C SER A 247 13.37 -22.93 -16.75
N VAL A 248 14.00 -24.06 -16.42
CA VAL A 248 14.01 -24.64 -15.07
C VAL A 248 14.81 -23.75 -14.11
N HIS A 249 15.94 -23.20 -14.52
CA HIS A 249 16.76 -22.30 -13.71
C HIS A 249 16.01 -20.99 -13.40
N CYS A 250 15.29 -20.42 -14.37
CA CYS A 250 14.44 -19.25 -14.15
C CYS A 250 13.27 -19.55 -13.19
N ARG A 251 12.59 -20.69 -13.35
CA ARG A 251 11.52 -21.12 -12.43
C ARG A 251 12.03 -21.46 -11.02
N ARG A 252 13.22 -22.06 -10.90
CA ARG A 252 13.83 -22.45 -9.63
C ARG A 252 14.30 -21.23 -8.84
N ARG A 253 14.87 -20.23 -9.52
CA ARG A 253 15.27 -18.94 -8.92
C ARG A 253 14.07 -18.16 -8.38
N LEU A 254 12.97 -18.11 -9.12
CA LEU A 254 11.70 -17.51 -8.66
C LEU A 254 11.10 -18.29 -7.46
N ARG A 255 11.21 -19.63 -7.43
CA ARG A 255 10.78 -20.46 -6.29
C ARG A 255 11.66 -20.27 -5.05
N GLU A 256 12.95 -20.09 -5.21
CA GLU A 256 13.89 -19.84 -4.10
C GLU A 256 13.69 -18.43 -3.51
N GLU A 257 13.43 -17.42 -4.33
CA GLU A 257 12.97 -16.07 -3.89
C GLU A 257 11.59 -16.08 -3.21
N SER A 258 10.79 -17.11 -3.47
CA SER A 258 9.51 -17.33 -2.78
C SER A 258 9.70 -18.02 -1.42
N ARG A 259 10.73 -18.86 -1.27
CA ARG A 259 11.01 -19.65 -0.06
C ARG A 259 11.86 -18.93 0.99
N GLY A 260 12.63 -17.91 0.60
CA GLY A 260 13.41 -17.07 1.52
C GLY A 260 12.61 -16.03 2.33
N ARG A 261 11.27 -16.12 2.35
CA ARG A 261 10.40 -15.14 3.02
C ARG A 261 10.15 -15.56 4.47
N ALA A 262 10.55 -14.72 5.41
CA ALA A 262 10.06 -14.79 6.78
C ALA A 262 8.51 -14.80 6.77
N PRO A 263 7.86 -15.61 7.60
CA PRO A 263 6.41 -15.64 7.67
C PRO A 263 5.90 -14.25 8.03
N PHE A 264 4.85 -13.84 7.32
CA PHE A 264 4.04 -12.67 7.64
C PHE A 264 3.64 -12.78 9.12
N MET A 265 4.19 -11.93 9.98
CA MET A 265 3.70 -11.81 11.36
C MET A 265 2.20 -11.46 11.26
N PRO A 266 1.30 -12.25 11.86
CA PRO A 266 -0.10 -11.90 11.85
C PRO A 266 -0.26 -10.56 12.55
N LEU A 267 -0.98 -9.62 11.91
CA LEU A 267 -1.49 -8.40 12.54
C LEU A 267 -2.60 -8.76 13.56
N ASN A 268 -2.30 -9.65 14.50
CA ASN A 268 -3.12 -9.92 15.67
C ASN A 268 -2.68 -8.93 16.76
N GLY A 269 -3.13 -7.68 16.63
CA GLY A 269 -2.81 -6.63 17.60
C GLY A 269 -3.70 -5.39 17.52
N LEU A 270 -4.41 -5.16 16.41
CA LEU A 270 -5.32 -4.02 16.25
C LEU A 270 -6.81 -4.35 16.49
N HIS A 271 -7.10 -5.49 17.14
CA HIS A 271 -8.43 -5.80 17.66
C HIS A 271 -8.60 -5.21 19.06
N SER A 272 -8.83 -3.91 19.14
CA SER A 272 -9.40 -3.27 20.33
C SER A 272 -10.39 -2.18 19.92
N PHE A 273 -11.31 -2.57 19.05
CA PHE A 273 -12.61 -1.92 18.90
C PHE A 273 -13.68 -3.02 18.98
N GLN A 274 -13.92 -3.50 20.20
CA GLN A 274 -15.15 -4.22 20.52
C GLN A 274 -16.05 -3.23 21.24
N ALA A 275 -17.13 -2.82 20.58
CA ALA A 275 -18.18 -2.05 21.21
C ALA A 275 -18.86 -2.90 22.30
N PRO A 276 -19.28 -2.30 23.43
CA PRO A 276 -20.00 -3.05 24.46
C PRO A 276 -21.36 -3.50 23.94
N SER A 277 -21.65 -4.78 24.12
CA SER A 277 -22.93 -5.42 23.88
C SER A 277 -24.01 -4.83 24.81
N CYS A 278 -25.01 -4.16 24.23
CA CYS A 278 -26.28 -3.92 24.92
C CYS A 278 -27.14 -5.19 24.81
N SER A 279 -27.35 -5.84 25.95
CA SER A 279 -28.41 -6.82 26.17
C SER A 279 -29.77 -6.12 26.10
N SER A 280 -30.64 -6.59 25.20
CA SER A 280 -32.07 -6.32 25.24
C SER A 280 -32.81 -7.64 25.10
N ASN A 281 -33.35 -8.11 26.21
CA ASN A 281 -34.39 -9.12 26.27
C ASN A 281 -35.61 -8.68 25.46
N GLY A 282 -36.29 -9.64 24.84
CA GLY A 282 -37.75 -9.66 24.86
C GLY A 282 -38.48 -9.69 23.52
N GLN A 283 -39.16 -10.82 23.33
CA GLN A 283 -40.47 -11.00 22.68
C GLN A 283 -40.50 -11.29 21.17
N GLN A 284 -40.69 -12.59 20.92
CA GLN A 284 -41.40 -13.18 19.80
C GLN A 284 -42.90 -12.82 19.83
N TRP A 285 -43.51 -12.87 18.63
CA TRP A 285 -44.92 -13.12 18.23
C TRP A 285 -45.36 -12.09 17.16
N PRO A 286 -46.25 -12.45 16.20
CA PRO A 286 -46.84 -13.76 15.94
C PRO A 286 -46.20 -14.55 14.78
#